data_AF-A0A135UZE9-F1
#
_entry.id   AF-A0A135UZE9-F1
#
_cell.length_a   1.000
_cell.length_b   1.000
_cell.length_c   1.000
_cell.angle_alpha   90.00
_cell.angle_beta   90.00
_cell.angle_gamma   90.00
#
_symmetry.space_group_name_H-M   'P 1'
#
loop_
_entity.id
_entity.type
_entity.pdbx_description
1 polymer ?
#
loop_
_entity_poly.entity_id
_entity_poly.type
_entity_poly.pdbx_seq_one_letter_code
_entity_poly.pdbx_strand_id
1 'polypeptide(L)'
;MYGPQGHSSEDIVLLITIPTLCIGLATIAAALQNSYNGHLAARVVQGLATGASESLLPLMLTEVTFLHEGSKIFGLYWMAQNAISSTINLTSSYLNHDLGWRWYYWVFVITVAVGLVIALFFAFETQVTRQPELLDGQVVITDEFGVTRVIPDSEAQAYLEEMDRSGLTAPGANQATDSFERKSYLQRIKPWSTRHPQPMRVMVLSWKHMAESFSSQEIIYAVLTPSIALGCGVGMSLTYNTVLVTNYHWESEDVGLINVGGVIGAVLGMSFCTFVGNPLVMYLARRNRGVHIPEHHLVVLALPAIVGVRMLLLYGYTASGGYTWWGLYIGWTIFQYSFTSVLIISTSFASEAAPKHPGPALVVAVGTKNVVSLGVTYGLTPMVEKWGYQTAFGVVAGIFGFIFLLGVPVYLLNPRWRAYMSERESRT
;
A
#
# COMPACT_ATOMS: atom_id res chain seq x y z
N MET A 1 17.15 9.63 -13.11
CA MET A 1 18.29 9.96 -14.01
C MET A 1 19.09 11.08 -13.35
N TYR A 2 20.29 10.77 -12.83
CA TYR A 2 21.55 11.55 -12.73
C TYR A 2 22.43 10.86 -11.66
N GLY A 3 23.75 10.73 -11.93
CA GLY A 3 24.72 9.80 -11.31
C GLY A 3 25.21 10.15 -9.89
N PRO A 4 26.34 9.61 -9.36
CA PRO A 4 27.42 8.80 -9.96
C PRO A 4 27.69 7.42 -9.31
N GLN A 5 28.28 6.53 -10.12
CA GLN A 5 29.35 5.55 -9.83
C GLN A 5 29.27 4.52 -8.66
N GLY A 6 29.22 3.23 -9.06
CA GLY A 6 30.21 2.21 -8.64
C GLY A 6 29.78 1.17 -7.59
N HIS A 7 29.51 -0.09 -7.99
CA HIS A 7 29.77 -1.33 -7.22
C HIS A 7 29.51 -2.63 -8.02
N SER A 8 30.09 -3.73 -7.51
CA SER A 8 30.04 -5.11 -8.01
C SER A 8 28.62 -5.64 -8.22
N SER A 9 28.46 -6.42 -9.28
CA SER A 9 27.22 -6.57 -10.01
C SER A 9 26.67 -8.00 -9.92
N GLU A 10 26.19 -8.44 -8.76
CA GLU A 10 25.64 -9.81 -8.66
C GLU A 10 24.17 -9.91 -8.21
N ASP A 11 23.57 -8.82 -7.70
CA ASP A 11 22.20 -8.90 -7.15
C ASP A 11 21.19 -8.03 -7.89
N ILE A 12 20.70 -8.54 -9.04
CA ILE A 12 19.41 -8.10 -9.59
C ILE A 12 18.40 -9.16 -9.16
N VAL A 13 17.69 -8.89 -8.08
CA VAL A 13 16.57 -9.73 -7.67
C VAL A 13 15.33 -9.23 -8.39
N LEU A 14 14.79 -10.13 -9.23
CA LEU A 14 13.54 -10.01 -9.98
C LEU A 14 12.29 -9.94 -9.06
N LEU A 15 12.27 -8.99 -8.13
CA LEU A 15 11.34 -8.87 -6.99
C LEU A 15 9.88 -8.71 -7.42
N ILE A 16 9.58 -7.97 -8.48
CA ILE A 16 8.22 -7.80 -9.01
C ILE A 16 7.86 -8.95 -9.96
N THR A 17 8.80 -9.39 -10.79
CA THR A 17 8.48 -10.31 -11.89
C THR A 17 8.18 -11.72 -11.41
N ILE A 18 8.82 -12.20 -10.32
CA ILE A 18 8.54 -13.51 -9.73
C ILE A 18 7.09 -13.58 -9.17
N PRO A 19 6.66 -12.67 -8.27
CA PRO A 19 5.27 -12.61 -7.83
C PRO A 19 4.28 -12.45 -8.99
N THR A 20 4.58 -11.62 -10.00
CA THR A 20 3.71 -11.41 -11.16
C THR A 20 3.54 -12.69 -11.99
N LEU A 21 4.61 -13.45 -12.17
CA LEU A 21 4.57 -14.75 -12.84
C LEU A 21 3.75 -15.77 -12.01
N CYS A 22 3.91 -15.79 -10.69
CA CYS A 22 3.10 -16.62 -9.80
C CYS A 22 1.61 -16.26 -9.87
N ILE A 23 1.26 -14.97 -9.94
CA ILE A 23 -0.12 -14.50 -10.14
C ILE A 23 -0.66 -15.02 -11.47
N GLY A 24 0.10 -14.89 -12.56
CA GLY A 24 -0.28 -15.37 -13.88
C GLY A 24 -0.56 -16.87 -13.91
N LEU A 25 0.37 -17.68 -13.40
CA LEU A 25 0.20 -19.14 -13.32
C LEU A 25 -1.00 -19.53 -12.43
N ALA A 26 -1.19 -18.86 -11.30
CA ALA A 26 -2.33 -19.11 -10.42
C ALA A 26 -3.67 -18.72 -11.09
N THR A 27 -3.72 -17.65 -11.87
CA THR A 27 -4.94 -17.28 -12.63
C THR A 27 -5.26 -18.27 -13.75
N ILE A 28 -4.26 -18.80 -14.46
CA ILE A 28 -4.44 -19.87 -15.46
C ILE A 28 -4.96 -21.14 -14.76
N ALA A 29 -4.37 -21.50 -13.63
CA ALA A 29 -4.84 -22.63 -12.83
C ALA A 29 -6.30 -22.41 -12.40
N ALA A 30 -6.67 -21.23 -11.90
CA ALA A 30 -8.04 -20.91 -11.50
C ALA A 30 -9.05 -21.02 -12.67
N ALA A 31 -8.65 -20.66 -13.89
CA ALA A 31 -9.47 -20.73 -15.09
C ALA A 31 -9.74 -22.17 -15.56
N LEU A 32 -8.73 -23.04 -15.47
CA LEU A 32 -8.78 -24.43 -15.95
C LEU A 32 -9.42 -25.40 -14.96
N GLN A 33 -9.52 -25.04 -13.68
CA GLN A 33 -10.06 -25.94 -12.66
C GLN A 33 -11.58 -26.14 -12.81
N ASN A 34 -12.00 -27.39 -12.62
CA ASN A 34 -13.40 -27.82 -12.60
C ASN A 34 -13.88 -28.23 -11.20
N SER A 35 -12.97 -28.29 -10.22
CA SER A 35 -13.27 -28.66 -8.83
C SER A 35 -13.15 -27.45 -7.91
N TYR A 36 -14.07 -27.33 -6.94
CA TYR A 36 -14.03 -26.28 -5.92
C TYR A 36 -12.70 -26.25 -5.17
N ASN A 37 -12.19 -27.41 -4.73
CA ASN A 37 -10.94 -27.48 -3.98
C ASN A 37 -9.73 -27.05 -4.84
N GLY A 38 -9.74 -27.41 -6.13
CA GLY A 38 -8.71 -26.98 -7.08
C GLY A 38 -8.75 -25.47 -7.33
N HIS A 39 -9.96 -24.92 -7.46
CA HIS A 39 -10.16 -23.48 -7.61
C HIS A 39 -9.74 -22.70 -6.36
N LEU A 40 -10.11 -23.19 -5.17
CA LEU A 40 -9.70 -22.61 -3.90
C LEU A 40 -8.17 -22.60 -3.74
N ALA A 41 -7.50 -23.72 -4.03
CA ALA A 41 -6.04 -23.80 -3.97
C ALA A 41 -5.37 -22.79 -4.90
N ALA A 42 -5.86 -22.64 -6.14
CA ALA A 42 -5.37 -21.64 -7.08
C ALA A 42 -5.55 -20.21 -6.55
N ARG A 43 -6.70 -19.91 -5.94
CA ARG A 43 -6.97 -18.59 -5.33
C ARG A 43 -6.08 -18.30 -4.12
N VAL A 44 -5.74 -19.32 -3.32
CA VAL A 44 -4.78 -19.17 -2.20
C VAL A 44 -3.40 -18.79 -2.72
N VAL A 45 -2.89 -19.49 -3.74
CA VAL A 45 -1.59 -19.17 -4.36
C VAL A 45 -1.62 -17.76 -4.98
N GLN A 46 -2.72 -17.40 -5.66
CA GLN A 46 -2.91 -16.06 -6.21
C GLN A 46 -2.89 -14.99 -5.12
N GLY A 47 -3.53 -15.24 -3.97
CA GLY A 47 -3.57 -14.31 -2.84
C GLY A 47 -2.19 -14.06 -2.23
N LEU A 48 -1.39 -15.13 -2.02
CA LEU A 48 -0.02 -15.03 -1.51
C LEU A 48 0.87 -14.21 -2.46
N ALA A 49 0.80 -14.49 -3.76
CA ALA A 49 1.59 -13.77 -4.76
C ALA A 49 1.16 -12.30 -4.88
N THR A 50 -0.15 -12.01 -4.79
CA THR A 50 -0.68 -10.64 -4.82
C THR A 50 -0.21 -9.84 -3.61
N GLY A 51 -0.20 -10.42 -2.41
CA GLY A 51 0.29 -9.75 -1.21
C GLY A 51 1.76 -9.35 -1.28
N ALA A 52 2.59 -10.20 -1.89
CA ALA A 52 4.00 -9.89 -2.15
C ALA A 52 4.14 -8.72 -3.15
N SER A 53 3.42 -8.76 -4.28
CA SER A 53 3.43 -7.68 -5.27
C SER A 53 2.93 -6.35 -4.71
N GLU A 54 1.85 -6.36 -3.91
CA GLU A 54 1.24 -5.15 -3.37
C GLU A 54 2.16 -4.41 -2.40
N SER A 55 2.96 -5.15 -1.62
CA SER A 55 3.86 -4.57 -0.62
C SER A 55 5.12 -3.93 -1.23
N LEU A 56 5.57 -4.41 -2.39
CA LEU A 56 6.78 -3.93 -3.06
C LEU A 56 6.59 -2.55 -3.72
N LEU A 57 5.40 -2.25 -4.23
CA LEU A 57 5.16 -1.04 -5.03
C LEU A 57 5.31 0.25 -4.20
N PRO A 58 4.70 0.40 -3.01
CA PRO A 58 4.91 1.59 -2.18
C PRO A 58 6.36 1.75 -1.74
N LEU A 59 7.06 0.64 -1.49
CA LEU A 59 8.49 0.65 -1.12
C LEU A 59 9.35 1.20 -2.25
N MET A 60 9.18 0.70 -3.47
CA MET A 60 9.89 1.22 -4.64
C MET A 60 9.58 2.69 -4.90
N LEU A 61 8.32 3.10 -4.69
CA LEU A 61 7.95 4.51 -4.79
C LEU A 61 8.63 5.37 -3.72
N THR A 62 8.77 4.92 -2.47
CA THR A 62 9.53 5.68 -1.46
C THR A 62 11.00 5.89 -1.85
N GLU A 63 11.62 4.95 -2.55
CA GLU A 63 13.04 5.03 -2.93
C GLU A 63 13.29 5.97 -4.12
N VAL A 64 12.32 6.08 -5.03
CA VAL A 64 12.45 6.89 -6.26
C VAL A 64 11.96 8.32 -6.06
N THR A 65 11.19 8.58 -5.01
CA THR A 65 10.50 9.86 -4.82
C THR A 65 11.09 10.68 -3.68
N PHE A 66 11.15 12.00 -3.89
CA PHE A 66 11.50 12.92 -2.82
C PHE A 66 10.35 13.06 -1.83
N LEU A 67 10.68 13.19 -0.54
CA LEU A 67 9.70 13.32 0.55
C LEU A 67 8.62 14.39 0.27
N HIS A 68 9.02 15.53 -0.30
CA HIS A 68 8.10 16.64 -0.61
C HIS A 68 7.06 16.32 -1.72
N GLU A 69 7.32 15.31 -2.53
CA GLU A 69 6.51 14.90 -3.67
C GLU A 69 5.81 13.56 -3.41
N GLY A 70 6.16 12.88 -2.31
CA GLY A 70 5.67 11.55 -1.95
C GLY A 70 4.15 11.46 -2.03
N SER A 71 3.42 12.38 -1.39
CA SER A 71 1.94 12.34 -1.39
C SER A 71 1.32 12.51 -2.78
N LYS A 72 1.95 13.26 -3.69
CA LYS A 72 1.46 13.39 -5.09
C LYS A 72 1.68 12.09 -5.87
N ILE A 73 2.83 11.45 -5.67
CA ILE A 73 3.19 10.24 -6.40
C ILE A 73 2.44 9.03 -5.86
N PHE A 74 2.32 8.87 -4.54
CA PHE A 74 1.40 7.90 -3.93
C PHE A 74 -0.04 8.14 -4.35
N GLY A 75 -0.43 9.40 -4.43
CA GLY A 75 -1.73 9.81 -4.94
C GLY A 75 -1.99 9.30 -6.36
N LEU A 76 -1.06 9.57 -7.28
CA LEU A 76 -1.15 9.13 -8.68
C LEU A 76 -1.18 7.60 -8.78
N TYR A 77 -0.35 6.92 -8.00
CA TYR A 77 -0.29 5.45 -7.93
C TYR A 77 -1.62 4.83 -7.50
N TRP A 78 -2.14 5.22 -6.33
CA TRP A 78 -3.39 4.67 -5.81
C TRP A 78 -4.60 5.06 -6.66
N MET A 79 -4.60 6.25 -7.27
CA MET A 79 -5.62 6.65 -8.23
C MET A 79 -5.61 5.77 -9.47
N ALA A 80 -4.44 5.58 -10.10
CA ALA A 80 -4.31 4.75 -11.29
C ALA A 80 -4.72 3.30 -11.00
N GLN A 81 -4.29 2.75 -9.87
CA GLN A 81 -4.68 1.41 -9.43
C GLN A 81 -6.21 1.27 -9.30
N ASN A 82 -6.87 2.19 -8.59
CA ASN A 82 -8.32 2.13 -8.39
C ASN A 82 -9.09 2.37 -9.70
N ALA A 83 -8.64 3.28 -10.56
CA ALA A 83 -9.27 3.55 -11.84
C ALA A 83 -9.18 2.35 -12.80
N ILE A 84 -8.00 1.72 -12.89
CA ILE A 84 -7.79 0.52 -13.72
C ILE A 84 -8.63 -0.64 -13.16
N SER A 85 -8.59 -0.87 -11.85
CA SER A 85 -9.37 -1.94 -11.20
C SER A 85 -10.87 -1.75 -11.44
N SER A 86 -11.38 -0.53 -11.29
CA SER A 86 -12.80 -0.22 -11.51
C SER A 86 -13.20 -0.41 -12.98
N THR A 87 -12.33 -0.05 -13.93
CA THR A 87 -12.57 -0.26 -15.36
C THR A 87 -12.63 -1.76 -15.72
N ILE A 88 -11.75 -2.58 -15.14
CA ILE A 88 -11.78 -4.04 -15.35
C ILE A 88 -13.05 -4.65 -14.75
N ASN A 89 -13.45 -4.21 -13.55
CA ASN A 89 -14.67 -4.66 -12.89
C ASN A 89 -15.96 -4.19 -13.59
N LEU A 90 -15.92 -3.05 -14.30
CA LEU A 90 -17.01 -2.62 -15.15
C LEU A 90 -17.23 -3.61 -16.31
N THR A 91 -16.14 -3.94 -17.02
CA THR A 91 -16.19 -4.86 -18.17
C THR A 91 -16.55 -6.29 -17.76
N SER A 92 -16.26 -6.70 -16.52
CA SER A 92 -16.49 -8.07 -16.06
C SER A 92 -17.96 -8.48 -16.04
N SER A 93 -18.88 -7.53 -15.80
CA SER A 93 -20.33 -7.76 -15.79
C SER A 93 -20.84 -8.21 -17.16
N TYR A 94 -20.53 -7.43 -18.20
CA TYR A 94 -20.86 -7.75 -19.60
C TYR A 94 -20.17 -9.03 -20.07
N LEU A 95 -18.90 -9.22 -19.70
CA LEU A 95 -18.14 -10.40 -20.05
C LEU A 95 -18.76 -11.69 -19.50
N ASN A 96 -19.25 -11.64 -18.26
CA ASN A 96 -19.84 -12.78 -17.59
C ASN A 96 -21.21 -13.15 -18.20
N HIS A 97 -21.95 -12.18 -18.72
CA HIS A 97 -23.21 -12.42 -19.41
C HIS A 97 -23.01 -13.18 -20.74
N ASP A 98 -22.08 -12.72 -21.58
CA ASP A 98 -21.93 -13.27 -22.94
C ASP A 98 -21.04 -14.51 -23.02
N LEU A 99 -19.94 -14.53 -22.25
CA LEU A 99 -18.85 -15.52 -22.39
C LEU A 99 -18.67 -16.38 -21.13
N GLY A 100 -19.44 -16.08 -20.08
CA GLY A 100 -19.42 -16.79 -18.80
C GLY A 100 -18.25 -16.42 -17.88
N TRP A 101 -18.34 -16.88 -16.63
CA TRP A 101 -17.45 -16.47 -15.54
C TRP A 101 -15.98 -16.89 -15.73
N ARG A 102 -15.71 -17.92 -16.55
CA ARG A 102 -14.34 -18.37 -16.82
C ARG A 102 -13.55 -17.38 -17.64
N TRP A 103 -14.22 -16.67 -18.54
CA TRP A 103 -13.55 -15.71 -19.43
C TRP A 103 -13.01 -14.50 -18.66
N TYR A 104 -13.56 -14.21 -17.48
CA TYR A 104 -13.02 -13.23 -16.54
C TYR A 104 -11.57 -13.55 -16.13
N TYR A 105 -11.23 -14.81 -15.89
CA TYR A 105 -9.86 -15.20 -15.58
C TYR A 105 -8.92 -15.03 -16.78
N TRP A 106 -9.39 -15.32 -17.98
CA TRP A 106 -8.59 -15.16 -19.21
C TRP A 106 -8.24 -13.68 -19.48
N VAL A 107 -9.16 -12.76 -19.21
CA VAL A 107 -8.87 -11.31 -19.29
C VAL A 107 -7.78 -10.90 -18.28
N PHE A 108 -7.79 -11.44 -17.06
CA PHE A 108 -6.71 -11.21 -16.11
C PHE A 108 -5.38 -11.82 -16.56
N VAL A 109 -5.39 -13.02 -17.14
CA VAL A 109 -4.18 -13.64 -17.70
C VAL A 109 -3.56 -12.75 -18.77
N ILE A 110 -4.37 -12.20 -19.68
CA ILE A 110 -3.89 -11.27 -20.71
C ILE A 110 -3.30 -10.00 -20.06
N THR A 111 -4.00 -9.43 -19.08
CA THR A 111 -3.55 -8.21 -18.39
C THR A 111 -2.24 -8.44 -17.64
N VAL A 112 -2.10 -9.58 -16.95
CA VAL A 112 -0.87 -9.99 -16.25
C VAL A 112 0.26 -10.27 -17.25
N ALA A 113 -0.03 -10.89 -18.39
CA ALA A 113 0.96 -11.13 -19.44
C ALA A 113 1.50 -9.82 -20.03
N VAL A 114 0.62 -8.86 -20.33
CA VAL A 114 1.02 -7.52 -20.79
C VAL A 114 1.83 -6.80 -19.71
N GLY A 115 1.39 -6.85 -18.44
CA GLY A 115 2.12 -6.28 -17.31
C GLY A 115 3.51 -6.89 -17.13
N LEU A 116 3.64 -8.20 -17.34
CA LEU A 116 4.92 -8.91 -17.28
C LEU A 116 5.85 -8.51 -18.43
N VAL A 117 5.33 -8.34 -19.64
CA VAL A 117 6.12 -7.81 -20.77
C VAL A 117 6.61 -6.40 -20.45
N ILE A 118 5.73 -5.52 -19.95
CA ILE A 118 6.11 -4.16 -19.57
C ILE A 118 7.18 -4.19 -18.47
N ALA A 119 7.01 -5.02 -17.44
CA ALA A 119 7.99 -5.16 -16.37
C ALA A 119 9.35 -5.63 -16.91
N LEU A 120 9.38 -6.62 -17.80
CA LEU A 120 10.64 -7.14 -18.36
C LEU A 120 11.40 -6.13 -19.22
N PHE A 121 10.70 -5.27 -19.98
CA PHE A 121 11.33 -4.31 -20.89
C PHE A 121 11.58 -2.93 -20.25
N PHE A 122 10.73 -2.49 -19.32
CA PHE A 122 10.74 -1.12 -18.79
C PHE A 122 11.05 -1.04 -17.28
N ALA A 123 10.81 -2.09 -16.50
CA ALA A 123 11.10 -2.09 -15.07
C ALA A 123 12.49 -2.70 -14.81
N PHE A 124 13.53 -1.90 -14.98
CA PHE A 124 14.85 -2.25 -14.48
C PHE A 124 14.83 -2.12 -12.96
N GLU A 125 14.85 -3.24 -12.24
CA GLU A 125 14.93 -3.20 -10.79
C GLU A 125 16.27 -2.66 -10.31
N THR A 126 16.17 -1.80 -9.31
CA THR A 126 17.25 -0.94 -8.82
C THR A 126 17.63 -1.28 -7.38
N GLN A 127 17.63 -2.56 -6.98
CA GLN A 127 18.34 -2.91 -5.76
C GLN A 127 19.84 -2.86 -6.04
N VAL A 128 20.41 -1.68 -5.75
CA VAL A 128 21.85 -1.45 -5.72
C VAL A 128 22.19 -1.25 -4.25
N THR A 129 22.91 -2.20 -3.66
CA THR A 129 23.50 -2.02 -2.34
C THR A 129 24.50 -0.87 -2.41
N ARG A 130 24.13 0.30 -1.87
CA ARG A 130 24.98 1.48 -1.84
C ARG A 130 25.91 1.38 -0.63
N GLN A 131 27.22 1.51 -0.84
CA GLN A 131 28.11 1.65 0.31
C GLN A 131 27.88 3.01 1.00
N PRO A 132 28.18 3.10 2.30
CA PRO A 132 28.09 4.36 3.03
C PRO A 132 28.96 5.41 2.35
N GLU A 133 28.41 6.60 2.07
CA GLU A 133 29.16 7.70 1.43
C GLU A 133 29.19 8.90 2.37
N LEU A 134 30.35 9.57 2.46
CA LEU A 134 30.51 10.78 3.25
C LEU A 134 30.23 11.99 2.35
N LEU A 135 28.98 12.46 2.36
CA LEU A 135 28.57 13.66 1.62
C LEU A 135 28.62 14.86 2.58
N ASP A 136 29.46 15.87 2.28
CA ASP A 136 29.61 17.10 3.09
C ASP A 136 29.86 16.85 4.61
N GLY A 137 30.64 15.83 4.95
CA GLY A 137 30.97 15.51 6.35
C GLY A 137 29.88 14.76 7.13
N GLN A 138 28.76 14.40 6.47
CA GLN A 138 27.71 13.56 7.05
C GLN A 138 27.77 12.15 6.47
N VAL A 139 27.68 11.14 7.35
CA VAL A 139 27.68 9.73 6.94
C VAL A 139 26.28 9.39 6.44
N VAL A 140 26.19 9.10 5.14
CA VAL A 140 24.96 8.66 4.50
C VAL A 140 25.00 7.14 4.39
N ILE A 141 24.22 6.45 5.21
CA ILE A 141 24.13 4.99 5.18
C ILE A 141 22.86 4.60 4.45
N THR A 142 22.98 3.64 3.54
CA THR A 142 21.83 2.94 3.00
C THR A 142 21.64 1.65 3.80
N ASP A 143 20.53 1.53 4.51
CA ASP A 143 20.20 0.35 5.31
C ASP A 143 20.10 -0.92 4.42
N GLU A 144 20.11 -2.10 5.04
CA GLU A 144 19.95 -3.43 4.39
C GLU A 144 18.64 -3.54 3.57
N PHE A 145 17.73 -2.57 3.76
CA PHE A 145 16.46 -2.41 3.07
C PHE A 145 16.45 -1.32 1.97
N GLY A 146 17.59 -0.77 1.57
CA GLY A 146 17.68 0.21 0.46
C GLY A 146 17.39 1.66 0.85
N VAL A 147 17.25 1.95 2.15
CA VAL A 147 16.83 3.27 2.67
C VAL A 147 18.05 4.11 2.99
N THR A 148 18.27 5.15 2.20
CA THR A 148 19.37 6.10 2.39
C THR A 148 19.02 7.11 3.50
N ARG A 149 19.72 7.04 4.63
CA ARG A 149 19.56 7.97 5.76
C ARG A 149 20.86 8.73 6.03
N VAL A 150 20.72 10.04 6.29
CA VAL A 150 21.80 10.86 6.83
C VAL A 150 21.82 10.63 8.34
N ILE A 151 22.90 10.07 8.85
CA ILE A 151 23.01 9.74 10.26
C ILE A 151 23.40 11.00 11.06
N PRO A 152 22.75 11.29 12.21
CA PRO A 152 23.19 12.35 13.11
C PRO A 152 24.65 12.14 13.55
N ASP A 153 25.41 13.21 13.75
CA ASP A 153 26.86 13.15 14.02
C ASP A 153 27.26 12.16 15.14
N SER A 154 26.39 11.95 16.14
CA SER A 154 26.60 11.00 17.24
C SER A 154 26.52 9.52 16.83
N GLU A 155 25.58 9.15 15.94
CA GLU A 155 25.43 7.78 15.45
C GLU A 155 26.38 7.52 14.27
N ALA A 156 26.78 8.58 13.55
CA ALA A 156 27.83 8.55 12.54
C ALA A 156 29.19 8.19 13.15
N GLN A 157 29.52 8.75 14.32
CA GLN A 157 30.71 8.39 15.09
C GLN A 157 30.70 6.93 15.55
N ALA A 158 29.59 6.45 16.12
CA ALA A 158 29.45 5.04 16.53
C ALA A 158 29.59 4.07 15.35
N TYR A 159 29.05 4.43 14.19
CA TYR A 159 29.20 3.64 12.96
C TYR A 159 30.63 3.64 12.44
N LEU A 160 31.31 4.79 12.44
CA LEU A 160 32.72 4.90 12.06
C LEU A 160 33.62 4.11 13.02
N GLU A 161 33.33 4.11 14.33
CA GLU A 161 34.03 3.29 15.32
C GLU A 161 33.81 1.78 15.10
N GLU A 162 32.59 1.37 14.73
CA GLU A 162 32.30 -0.04 14.41
C GLU A 162 32.95 -0.47 13.09
N MET A 163 33.02 0.41 12.09
CA MET A 163 33.77 0.19 10.85
C MET A 163 35.27 0.03 11.12
N ASP A 164 35.83 0.87 11.99
CA ASP A 164 37.25 0.80 12.38
C ASP A 164 37.55 -0.51 13.16
N ARG A 165 36.64 -0.94 14.05
CA ARG A 165 36.73 -2.24 14.75
C ARG A 165 36.62 -3.45 13.84
N SER A 166 35.85 -3.35 12.76
CA SER A 166 35.64 -4.43 11.79
C SER A 166 36.67 -4.43 10.65
N GLY A 167 37.62 -3.48 10.66
CA GLY A 167 38.68 -3.37 9.66
C GLY A 167 38.18 -2.96 8.27
N LEU A 168 37.00 -2.36 8.17
CA LEU A 168 36.41 -1.86 6.93
C LEU A 168 36.94 -0.46 6.63
N THR A 169 37.33 -0.21 5.39
CA THR A 169 37.93 1.07 4.97
C THR A 169 36.91 2.20 5.08
N ALA A 170 37.29 3.32 5.73
CA ALA A 170 36.43 4.48 5.88
C ALA A 170 36.02 5.06 4.50
N PRO A 171 34.76 5.50 4.33
CA PRO A 171 34.29 6.08 3.09
C PRO A 171 35.02 7.40 2.83
N GLY A 172 35.84 7.43 1.78
CA GLY A 172 36.61 8.62 1.36
C GLY A 172 38.13 8.46 1.36
N ALA A 173 38.69 7.40 1.94
CA ALA A 173 40.14 7.16 1.89
C ALA A 173 40.52 6.32 0.65
N ASN A 174 40.81 7.00 -0.46
CA ASN A 174 41.41 6.47 -1.70
C ASN A 174 40.53 5.63 -2.64
N GLN A 175 39.51 6.22 -3.27
CA GLN A 175 39.01 5.71 -4.55
C GLN A 175 39.07 6.80 -5.63
N ALA A 176 40.24 6.91 -6.26
CA ALA A 176 40.35 7.51 -7.58
C ALA A 176 39.64 6.58 -8.58
N THR A 177 38.46 6.99 -9.07
CA THR A 177 37.87 6.62 -10.37
C THR A 177 38.26 5.25 -10.93
N ASP A 178 37.75 4.17 -10.33
CA ASP A 178 37.71 2.88 -11.03
C ASP A 178 36.49 2.89 -11.97
N SER A 179 36.75 2.88 -13.27
CA SER A 179 35.72 2.93 -14.31
C SER A 179 34.99 1.57 -14.39
N PHE A 180 33.88 1.43 -13.66
CA PHE A 180 33.04 0.23 -13.68
C PHE A 180 32.38 -0.03 -15.05
N GLU A 181 32.45 -1.28 -15.52
CA GLU A 181 31.95 -1.73 -16.82
C GLU A 181 30.41 -1.80 -16.85
N ARG A 182 29.77 -1.12 -17.82
CA ARG A 182 28.30 -1.13 -17.96
C ARG A 182 27.81 -2.52 -18.38
N LYS A 183 27.01 -3.18 -17.54
CA LYS A 183 26.29 -4.40 -17.96
C LYS A 183 25.44 -4.14 -19.20
N SER A 184 25.61 -5.00 -20.21
CA SER A 184 24.75 -5.06 -21.39
C SER A 184 23.30 -5.38 -20.98
N TYR A 185 22.32 -4.92 -21.76
CA TYR A 185 20.88 -5.13 -21.52
C TYR A 185 20.54 -6.60 -21.18
N LEU A 186 21.20 -7.56 -21.86
CA LEU A 186 21.01 -9.00 -21.63
C LEU A 186 21.60 -9.51 -20.31
N GLN A 187 22.62 -8.85 -19.76
CA GLN A 187 23.19 -9.18 -18.44
C GLN A 187 22.34 -8.63 -17.29
N ARG A 188 21.45 -7.66 -17.56
CA ARG A 188 20.49 -7.11 -16.59
C ARG A 188 19.20 -7.94 -16.47
N ILE A 189 18.91 -8.79 -17.46
CA ILE A 189 17.70 -9.64 -17.53
C ILE A 189 17.93 -11.03 -16.89
N LYS A 190 19.11 -11.31 -16.34
CA LYS A 190 19.36 -12.62 -15.72
C LYS A 190 18.39 -12.83 -14.54
N PRO A 191 17.54 -13.89 -14.56
CA PRO A 191 16.51 -14.10 -13.54
C PRO A 191 17.03 -14.52 -12.16
N TRP A 192 18.30 -14.89 -12.10
CA TRP A 192 18.95 -15.48 -10.92
C TRP A 192 20.10 -14.57 -10.47
N SER A 193 19.97 -14.04 -9.26
CA SER A 193 21.01 -13.31 -8.53
C SER A 193 21.82 -14.29 -7.68
N THR A 194 23.03 -13.88 -7.31
CA THR A 194 23.84 -14.61 -6.33
C THR A 194 23.12 -14.69 -4.99
N ARG A 195 23.24 -15.85 -4.32
CA ARG A 195 22.62 -16.02 -3.00
C ARG A 195 23.24 -15.02 -2.03
N HIS A 196 22.41 -14.14 -1.46
CA HIS A 196 22.82 -13.34 -0.30
C HIS A 196 23.46 -14.27 0.74
N PRO A 197 24.64 -13.95 1.29
CA PRO A 197 25.40 -14.89 2.12
C PRO A 197 24.69 -15.36 3.40
N GLN A 198 23.60 -14.71 3.83
CA GLN A 198 22.84 -15.03 5.06
C GLN A 198 21.31 -14.82 4.91
N PRO A 199 20.60 -15.57 4.05
CA PRO A 199 19.19 -15.29 3.73
C PRO A 199 18.24 -15.50 4.92
N MET A 200 18.51 -16.51 5.75
CA MET A 200 17.67 -16.80 6.93
C MET A 200 17.84 -15.74 8.03
N ARG A 201 19.04 -15.16 8.18
CA ARG A 201 19.27 -14.13 9.19
C ARG A 201 18.54 -12.86 8.82
N VAL A 202 18.62 -12.41 7.57
CA VAL A 202 17.89 -11.24 7.06
C VAL A 202 16.37 -11.44 7.18
N MET A 203 15.86 -12.65 6.89
CA MET A 203 14.44 -12.95 7.06
C MET A 203 14.00 -12.85 8.53
N VAL A 204 14.75 -13.42 9.47
CA VAL A 204 14.45 -13.34 10.91
C VAL A 204 14.60 -11.90 11.42
N LEU A 205 15.61 -11.17 10.97
CA LEU A 205 15.81 -9.76 11.32
C LEU A 205 14.67 -8.89 10.80
N SER A 206 14.21 -9.14 9.57
CA SER A 206 13.04 -8.48 8.98
C SER A 206 11.80 -8.73 9.84
N TRP A 207 11.57 -9.96 10.28
CA TRP A 207 10.45 -10.29 11.16
C TRP A 207 10.55 -9.58 12.52
N LYS A 208 11.76 -9.47 13.08
CA LYS A 208 12.01 -8.71 14.30
C LYS A 208 11.67 -7.23 14.10
N HIS A 209 12.15 -6.59 13.04
CA HIS A 209 11.86 -5.18 12.75
C HIS A 209 10.40 -4.92 12.40
N MET A 210 9.71 -5.88 11.76
CA MET A 210 8.26 -5.85 11.58
C MET A 210 7.53 -5.87 12.93
N ALA A 211 7.95 -6.72 13.87
CA ALA A 211 7.37 -6.78 15.21
C ALA A 211 7.65 -5.50 16.03
N GLU A 212 8.86 -4.95 15.91
CA GLU A 212 9.22 -3.67 16.53
C GLU A 212 8.38 -2.50 15.97
N SER A 213 8.06 -2.53 14.68
CA SER A 213 7.21 -1.52 14.03
C SER A 213 5.79 -1.49 14.64
N PHE A 214 5.23 -2.65 15.02
CA PHE A 214 3.95 -2.69 15.73
C PHE A 214 3.98 -2.09 17.13
N SER A 215 5.16 -1.87 17.72
CA SER A 215 5.27 -1.24 19.04
C SER A 215 5.04 0.27 18.99
N SER A 216 5.05 0.88 17.79
CA SER A 216 4.70 2.29 17.61
C SER A 216 3.19 2.46 17.45
N GLN A 217 2.59 3.25 18.33
CA GLN A 217 1.18 3.63 18.28
C GLN A 217 0.80 4.30 16.93
N GLU A 218 1.76 4.97 16.28
CA GLU A 218 1.59 5.62 14.97
C GLU A 218 1.33 4.61 13.88
N ILE A 219 2.16 3.55 13.85
CA ILE A 219 2.10 2.52 12.83
C ILE A 219 0.82 1.69 13.02
N ILE A 220 0.44 1.38 14.27
CA ILE A 220 -0.84 0.71 14.55
C ILE A 220 -2.00 1.51 13.95
N TYR A 221 -2.04 2.83 14.16
CA TYR A 221 -3.09 3.68 13.61
C TYR A 221 -3.05 3.76 12.07
N ALA A 222 -1.84 3.89 11.51
CA ALA A 222 -1.58 3.87 10.06
C ALA A 222 -1.95 2.54 9.40
N VAL A 223 -1.94 1.44 10.15
CA VAL A 223 -2.42 0.14 9.67
C VAL A 223 -3.95 0.08 9.77
N LEU A 224 -4.50 0.44 10.93
CA LEU A 224 -5.91 0.22 11.25
C LEU A 224 -6.87 1.04 10.37
N THR A 225 -6.47 2.26 10.02
CA THR A 225 -7.28 3.19 9.22
C THR A 225 -7.57 2.67 7.79
N PRO A 226 -6.55 2.33 6.97
CA PRO A 226 -6.79 1.76 5.65
C PRO A 226 -7.38 0.34 5.75
N SER A 227 -7.11 -0.41 6.83
CA SER A 227 -7.71 -1.73 7.06
C SER A 227 -9.23 -1.68 7.09
N ILE A 228 -9.80 -0.80 7.92
CA ILE A 228 -11.26 -0.70 8.07
C ILE A 228 -11.89 -0.12 6.81
N ALA A 229 -11.24 0.86 6.16
CA ALA A 229 -11.71 1.41 4.90
C ALA A 229 -11.78 0.36 3.79
N LEU A 230 -10.76 -0.50 3.69
CA LEU A 230 -10.73 -1.61 2.75
C LEU A 230 -11.81 -2.65 3.08
N GLY A 231 -11.97 -3.03 4.35
CA GLY A 231 -13.00 -3.98 4.77
C GLY A 231 -14.42 -3.50 4.48
N CYS A 232 -14.69 -2.21 4.73
CA CYS A 232 -15.96 -1.58 4.38
C CYS A 232 -16.21 -1.56 2.86
N GLY A 233 -15.18 -1.21 2.07
CA GLY A 233 -15.24 -1.20 0.62
C GLY A 233 -15.52 -2.58 0.03
N VAL A 234 -14.77 -3.60 0.46
CA VAL A 234 -14.98 -4.99 0.03
C VAL A 234 -16.35 -5.49 0.48
N GLY A 235 -16.78 -5.14 1.70
CA GLY A 235 -18.10 -5.48 2.21
C GLY A 235 -19.26 -4.94 1.36
N MET A 236 -19.18 -3.69 0.90
CA MET A 236 -20.13 -3.17 -0.09
C MET A 236 -20.01 -3.91 -1.42
N SER A 237 -18.79 -4.25 -1.86
CA SER A 237 -18.59 -4.95 -3.13
C SER A 237 -19.24 -6.34 -3.21
N LEU A 238 -19.31 -7.02 -2.07
CA LEU A 238 -19.96 -8.34 -1.97
C LEU A 238 -21.48 -8.25 -2.01
N THR A 239 -22.04 -7.12 -1.60
CA THR A 239 -23.49 -6.99 -1.39
C THR A 239 -24.19 -6.22 -2.50
N TYR A 240 -23.51 -5.29 -3.20
CA TYR A 240 -24.20 -4.42 -4.17
C TYR A 240 -24.80 -5.22 -5.33
N ASN A 241 -24.17 -6.32 -5.76
CA ASN A 241 -24.69 -7.16 -6.83
C ASN A 241 -26.06 -7.73 -6.45
N THR A 242 -26.16 -8.34 -5.27
CA THR A 242 -27.40 -8.93 -4.77
C THR A 242 -28.47 -7.88 -4.52
N VAL A 243 -28.08 -6.70 -3.99
CA VAL A 243 -29.02 -5.60 -3.73
C VAL A 243 -29.57 -5.01 -5.03
N LEU A 244 -28.73 -4.78 -6.04
CA LEU A 244 -29.17 -4.20 -7.31
C LEU A 244 -30.10 -5.13 -8.10
N VAL A 245 -29.78 -6.43 -8.14
CA VAL A 245 -30.61 -7.41 -8.86
C VAL A 245 -31.91 -7.70 -8.10
N THR A 246 -31.83 -7.96 -6.80
CA THR A 246 -32.99 -8.42 -6.02
C THR A 246 -33.93 -7.27 -5.63
N ASN A 247 -33.39 -6.13 -5.16
CA ASN A 247 -34.21 -5.05 -4.60
C ASN A 247 -34.53 -3.94 -5.60
N TYR A 248 -33.67 -3.75 -6.62
CA TYR A 248 -33.81 -2.68 -7.61
C TYR A 248 -34.10 -3.20 -9.04
N HIS A 249 -34.18 -4.51 -9.22
CA HIS A 249 -34.51 -5.18 -10.49
C HIS A 249 -33.64 -4.73 -11.67
N TRP A 250 -32.35 -4.45 -11.41
CA TRP A 250 -31.39 -4.22 -12.49
C TRP A 250 -31.10 -5.52 -13.24
N GLU A 251 -30.89 -5.40 -14.55
CA GLU A 251 -30.39 -6.50 -15.37
C GLU A 251 -28.96 -6.85 -14.95
N SER A 252 -28.65 -8.15 -14.93
CA SER A 252 -27.34 -8.65 -14.50
C SER A 252 -26.17 -8.07 -15.30
N GLU A 253 -26.41 -7.65 -16.55
CA GLU A 253 -25.44 -6.99 -17.42
C GLU A 253 -25.03 -5.61 -16.89
N ASP A 254 -26.01 -4.83 -16.43
CA ASP A 254 -25.85 -3.43 -16.04
C ASP A 254 -25.30 -3.24 -14.62
N VAL A 255 -25.27 -4.29 -13.81
CA VAL A 255 -24.75 -4.23 -12.43
C VAL A 255 -23.30 -3.72 -12.39
N GLY A 256 -22.50 -4.02 -13.41
CA GLY A 256 -21.13 -3.53 -13.56
C GLY A 256 -21.01 -2.00 -13.61
N LEU A 257 -22.04 -1.27 -14.05
CA LEU A 257 -22.05 0.19 -14.20
C LEU A 257 -21.78 0.93 -12.88
N ILE A 258 -22.04 0.29 -11.73
CA ILE A 258 -21.69 0.84 -10.42
C ILE A 258 -20.20 1.12 -10.27
N ASN A 259 -19.34 0.39 -10.99
CA ASN A 259 -17.88 0.59 -10.96
C ASN A 259 -17.43 1.87 -11.68
N VAL A 260 -18.26 2.50 -12.51
CA VAL A 260 -17.99 3.86 -13.02
C VAL A 260 -17.82 4.83 -11.84
N GLY A 261 -18.61 4.64 -10.79
CA GLY A 261 -18.48 5.36 -9.52
C GLY A 261 -17.12 5.15 -8.85
N GLY A 262 -16.50 3.99 -9.00
CA GLY A 262 -15.15 3.71 -8.51
C GLY A 262 -14.08 4.56 -9.18
N VAL A 263 -14.17 4.74 -10.50
CA VAL A 263 -13.26 5.61 -11.27
C VAL A 263 -13.41 7.08 -10.83
N ILE A 264 -14.65 7.55 -10.72
CA ILE A 264 -14.95 8.92 -10.27
C ILE A 264 -14.45 9.13 -8.84
N GLY A 265 -14.72 8.18 -7.94
CA GLY A 265 -14.25 8.19 -6.57
C GLY A 265 -12.72 8.25 -6.47
N ALA A 266 -12.01 7.46 -7.29
CA ALA A 266 -10.54 7.48 -7.33
C ALA A 266 -9.97 8.84 -7.73
N VAL A 267 -10.52 9.45 -8.80
CA VAL A 267 -10.09 10.77 -9.27
C VAL A 267 -10.39 11.86 -8.24
N LEU A 268 -11.58 11.84 -7.63
CA LEU A 268 -11.92 12.77 -6.56
C LEU A 268 -11.02 12.59 -5.34
N GLY A 269 -10.67 11.34 -5.00
CA GLY A 269 -9.82 11.02 -3.86
C GLY A 269 -8.43 11.60 -4.01
N MET A 270 -7.84 11.44 -5.18
CA MET A 270 -6.56 12.05 -5.55
C MET A 270 -6.62 13.57 -5.60
N SER A 271 -7.67 14.12 -6.20
CA SER A 271 -7.88 15.56 -6.29
C SER A 271 -7.93 16.19 -4.89
N PHE A 272 -8.63 15.56 -3.95
CA PHE A 272 -8.69 16.01 -2.57
C PHE A 272 -7.33 15.97 -1.88
N CYS A 273 -6.59 14.86 -1.97
CA CYS A 273 -5.26 14.76 -1.38
C CYS A 273 -4.31 15.82 -1.95
N THR A 274 -4.39 16.09 -3.26
CA THR A 274 -3.51 17.03 -3.94
C THR A 274 -3.85 18.50 -3.65
N PHE A 275 -5.12 18.89 -3.79
CA PHE A 275 -5.55 20.29 -3.69
C PHE A 275 -5.93 20.72 -2.28
N VAL A 276 -6.38 19.81 -1.43
CA VAL A 276 -6.81 20.13 -0.06
C VAL A 276 -5.82 19.58 0.96
N GLY A 277 -5.42 18.32 0.81
CA GLY A 277 -4.51 17.64 1.75
C GLY A 277 -3.15 18.33 1.84
N ASN A 278 -2.42 18.42 0.73
CA ASN A 278 -1.06 18.98 0.73
C ASN A 278 -1.01 20.43 1.25
N PRO A 279 -1.88 21.37 0.79
CA PRO A 279 -1.85 22.73 1.32
C PRO A 279 -2.23 22.82 2.79
N LEU A 280 -3.14 21.97 3.27
CA LEU A 280 -3.52 21.92 4.68
C LEU A 280 -2.34 21.46 5.55
N VAL A 281 -1.61 20.43 5.13
CA VAL A 281 -0.39 19.96 5.81
C VAL A 281 0.67 21.06 5.84
N MET A 282 0.90 21.74 4.71
CA MET A 282 1.83 22.87 4.63
C MET A 282 1.41 24.04 5.51
N TYR A 283 0.12 24.34 5.58
CA TYR A 283 -0.42 25.39 6.44
C TYR A 283 -0.19 25.07 7.92
N LEU A 284 -0.45 23.82 8.34
CA LEU A 284 -0.19 23.36 9.70
C LEU A 284 1.31 23.40 10.04
N ALA A 285 2.18 23.00 9.10
CA ALA A 285 3.63 23.10 9.26
C ALA A 285 4.11 24.55 9.41
N ARG A 286 3.58 25.49 8.61
CA ARG A 286 3.89 26.92 8.75
C ARG A 286 3.44 27.48 10.09
N ARG A 287 2.25 27.07 10.56
CA ARG A 287 1.75 27.44 11.89
C ARG A 287 2.62 26.89 13.01
N ASN A 288 3.25 25.74 12.80
CA ASN A 288 4.16 25.11 13.75
C ASN A 288 5.63 25.51 13.57
N ARG A 289 5.88 26.81 13.31
CA ARG A 289 7.24 27.37 13.15
C ARG A 289 8.06 26.74 12.02
N GLY A 290 7.40 26.18 11.00
CA GLY A 290 8.04 25.54 9.86
C GLY A 290 8.47 24.09 10.09
N VAL A 291 8.15 23.49 11.25
CA VAL A 291 8.46 22.08 11.52
C VAL A 291 7.35 21.19 10.96
N HIS A 292 7.70 20.33 10.00
CA HIS A 292 6.82 19.31 9.48
C HIS A 292 6.72 18.13 10.46
N ILE A 293 5.51 17.80 10.92
CA ILE A 293 5.26 16.65 11.78
C ILE A 293 4.24 15.75 11.05
N PRO A 294 4.46 14.42 10.93
CA PRO A 294 3.57 13.50 10.21
C PRO A 294 2.10 13.52 10.69
N GLU A 295 1.85 13.94 11.93
CA GLU A 295 0.53 14.05 12.56
C GLU A 295 -0.41 15.00 11.84
N HIS A 296 0.11 15.93 11.03
CA HIS A 296 -0.73 16.80 10.22
C HIS A 296 -1.60 16.00 9.23
N HIS A 297 -1.15 14.82 8.81
CA HIS A 297 -1.93 13.90 7.98
C HIS A 297 -3.22 13.42 8.66
N LEU A 298 -3.23 13.28 10.00
CA LEU A 298 -4.42 12.88 10.77
C LEU A 298 -5.56 13.90 10.66
N VAL A 299 -5.22 15.19 10.55
CA VAL A 299 -6.21 16.27 10.40
C VAL A 299 -6.86 16.21 9.01
N VAL A 300 -6.06 15.93 7.97
CA VAL A 300 -6.58 15.74 6.60
C VAL A 300 -7.53 14.55 6.53
N LEU A 301 -7.23 13.51 7.31
CA LEU A 301 -7.98 12.26 7.34
C LEU A 301 -9.39 12.40 7.97
N ALA A 302 -9.64 13.44 8.76
CA ALA A 302 -10.92 13.68 9.40
C ALA A 302 -12.08 13.92 8.41
N LEU A 303 -11.82 14.58 7.27
CA LEU A 303 -12.86 14.86 6.28
C LEU A 303 -13.29 13.59 5.54
N PRO A 304 -12.37 12.77 4.97
CA PRO A 304 -12.70 11.45 4.45
C PRO A 304 -13.45 10.59 5.47
N ALA A 305 -13.06 10.62 6.75
CA ALA A 305 -13.75 9.87 7.80
C ALA A 305 -15.24 10.19 7.90
N ILE A 306 -15.58 11.48 8.01
CA ILE A 306 -16.97 11.93 8.16
C ILE A 306 -17.78 11.56 6.92
N VAL A 307 -17.20 11.74 5.74
CA VAL A 307 -17.84 11.38 4.47
C VAL A 307 -18.05 9.87 4.39
N GLY A 308 -17.04 9.06 4.71
CA GLY A 308 -17.10 7.60 4.71
C GLY A 308 -18.19 7.05 5.62
N VAL A 309 -18.30 7.53 6.87
CA VAL A 309 -19.37 7.13 7.80
C VAL A 309 -20.75 7.44 7.22
N ARG A 310 -20.96 8.66 6.70
CA ARG A 310 -22.25 9.07 6.12
C ARG A 310 -22.63 8.22 4.91
N MET A 311 -21.67 7.89 4.06
CA MET A 311 -21.92 7.08 2.86
C MET A 311 -22.17 5.61 3.19
N LEU A 312 -21.51 5.05 4.22
CA LEU A 312 -21.83 3.70 4.71
C LEU A 312 -23.26 3.60 5.23
N LEU A 313 -23.71 4.61 5.98
CA LEU A 313 -25.09 4.68 6.45
C LEU A 313 -26.06 4.84 5.27
N LEU A 314 -25.76 5.73 4.31
CA LEU A 314 -26.57 5.90 3.11
C LEU A 314 -26.72 4.59 2.33
N TYR A 315 -25.63 3.85 2.15
CA TYR A 315 -25.63 2.53 1.51
C TYR A 315 -26.49 1.53 2.31
N GLY A 316 -26.34 1.47 3.63
CA GLY A 316 -27.12 0.58 4.49
C GLY A 316 -28.63 0.83 4.44
N TYR A 317 -29.05 2.10 4.47
CA TYR A 317 -30.47 2.48 4.39
C TYR A 317 -31.08 2.30 3.00
N THR A 318 -30.30 2.51 1.94
CA THR A 318 -30.78 2.33 0.56
C THR A 318 -30.77 0.85 0.17
N ALA A 319 -29.93 0.02 0.78
CA ALA A 319 -29.86 -1.41 0.49
C ALA A 319 -31.09 -2.21 0.94
N SER A 320 -31.87 -1.74 1.93
CA SER A 320 -33.08 -2.44 2.41
C SER A 320 -34.29 -2.37 1.47
N GLY A 321 -34.18 -1.66 0.35
CA GLY A 321 -35.29 -1.39 -0.55
C GLY A 321 -36.20 -0.25 -0.07
N GLY A 322 -36.92 0.38 -1.00
CA GLY A 322 -37.87 1.47 -0.74
C GLY A 322 -37.43 2.88 -1.16
N TYR A 323 -36.17 3.07 -1.53
CA TYR A 323 -35.63 4.34 -2.05
C TYR A 323 -35.25 4.22 -3.53
N THR A 324 -34.74 5.29 -4.14
CA THR A 324 -34.24 5.25 -5.53
C THR A 324 -32.86 4.58 -5.58
N TRP A 325 -32.59 3.81 -6.65
CA TRP A 325 -31.29 3.14 -6.90
C TRP A 325 -30.08 4.09 -6.84
N TRP A 326 -30.32 5.37 -7.16
CA TRP A 326 -29.33 6.46 -7.09
C TRP A 326 -28.67 6.58 -5.71
N GLY A 327 -29.38 6.28 -4.63
CA GLY A 327 -28.84 6.34 -3.28
C GLY A 327 -27.73 5.30 -3.05
N LEU A 328 -27.91 4.09 -3.58
CA LEU A 328 -26.90 3.02 -3.52
C LEU A 328 -25.66 3.40 -4.33
N TYR A 329 -25.89 3.94 -5.54
CA TYR A 329 -24.84 4.36 -6.46
C TYR A 329 -23.98 5.50 -5.88
N ILE A 330 -24.61 6.53 -5.30
CA ILE A 330 -23.91 7.64 -4.62
C ILE A 330 -23.14 7.13 -3.41
N GLY A 331 -23.77 6.26 -2.60
CA GLY A 331 -23.13 5.68 -1.41
C GLY A 331 -21.83 4.97 -1.77
N TRP A 332 -21.85 4.13 -2.80
CA TRP A 332 -20.65 3.47 -3.33
C TRP A 332 -19.61 4.47 -3.88
N THR A 333 -20.03 5.36 -4.77
CA THR A 333 -19.14 6.31 -5.47
C THR A 333 -18.39 7.23 -4.51
N ILE A 334 -19.10 7.84 -3.57
CA ILE A 334 -18.49 8.77 -2.60
C ILE A 334 -17.73 8.00 -1.52
N PHE A 335 -18.12 6.75 -1.20
CA PHE A 335 -17.27 5.92 -0.35
C PHE A 335 -15.94 5.58 -1.03
N GLN A 336 -15.92 5.35 -2.34
CA GLN A 336 -14.67 5.11 -3.07
C GLN A 336 -13.72 6.30 -3.05
N TYR A 337 -14.27 7.53 -3.02
CA TYR A 337 -13.51 8.74 -2.69
C TYR A 337 -12.85 8.64 -1.31
N SER A 338 -13.62 8.32 -0.27
CA SER A 338 -13.10 8.18 1.10
C SER A 338 -12.03 7.10 1.18
N PHE A 339 -12.26 5.94 0.57
CA PHE A 339 -11.33 4.82 0.55
C PHE A 339 -9.99 5.20 -0.09
N THR A 340 -10.05 5.82 -1.28
CA THR A 340 -8.84 6.22 -2.02
C THR A 340 -8.06 7.29 -1.24
N SER A 341 -8.72 8.31 -0.70
CA SER A 341 -8.04 9.34 0.10
C SER A 341 -7.40 8.77 1.37
N VAL A 342 -8.08 7.86 2.07
CA VAL A 342 -7.53 7.19 3.27
C VAL A 342 -6.29 6.38 2.92
N LEU A 343 -6.30 5.63 1.81
CA LEU A 343 -5.12 4.89 1.35
C LEU A 343 -3.92 5.81 1.08
N ILE A 344 -4.13 6.90 0.34
CA ILE A 344 -3.06 7.85 -0.04
C ILE A 344 -2.44 8.49 1.21
N ILE A 345 -3.28 9.01 2.11
CA ILE A 345 -2.84 9.69 3.34
C ILE A 345 -2.14 8.68 4.25
N SER A 346 -2.68 7.48 4.39
CA SER A 346 -2.10 6.46 5.26
C SER A 346 -0.76 5.93 4.77
N THR A 347 -0.59 5.75 3.46
CA THR A 347 0.71 5.38 2.88
C THR A 347 1.74 6.49 3.07
N SER A 348 1.35 7.75 2.84
CA SER A 348 2.24 8.90 3.06
C SER A 348 2.63 8.99 4.54
N PHE A 349 1.66 8.89 5.45
CA PHE A 349 1.90 8.90 6.89
C PHE A 349 2.79 7.74 7.35
N ALA A 350 2.55 6.52 6.87
CA ALA A 350 3.38 5.35 7.20
C ALA A 350 4.83 5.52 6.72
N SER A 351 5.04 6.09 5.54
CA SER A 351 6.38 6.36 5.00
C SER A 351 7.15 7.41 5.82
N GLU A 352 6.45 8.36 6.43
CA GLU A 352 7.05 9.41 7.25
C GLU A 352 7.22 9.01 8.73
N ALA A 353 6.32 8.18 9.26
CA ALA A 353 6.29 7.77 10.67
C ALA A 353 7.36 6.73 11.03
N ALA A 354 7.93 6.03 10.05
CA ALA A 354 8.94 4.99 10.25
C ALA A 354 10.31 5.36 9.62
N PRO A 355 10.99 6.44 10.08
CA PRO A 355 12.21 6.92 9.44
C PRO A 355 13.41 5.96 9.58
N LYS A 356 13.41 5.06 10.57
CA LYS A 356 14.51 4.11 10.78
C LYS A 356 14.47 2.92 9.83
N HIS A 357 13.28 2.35 9.57
CA HIS A 357 13.09 1.16 8.74
C HIS A 357 11.76 1.22 7.95
N PRO A 358 11.64 2.09 6.93
CA PRO A 358 10.38 2.27 6.21
C PRO A 358 9.98 1.02 5.41
N GLY A 359 10.93 0.20 4.94
CA GLY A 359 10.64 -1.05 4.23
C GLY A 359 9.80 -2.05 5.04
N PRO A 360 10.32 -2.57 6.17
CA PRO A 360 9.57 -3.45 7.06
C PRO A 360 8.25 -2.83 7.55
N ALA A 361 8.24 -1.54 7.87
CA ALA A 361 7.03 -0.84 8.33
C ALA A 361 5.94 -0.76 7.26
N LEU A 362 6.30 -0.47 6.00
CA LEU A 362 5.37 -0.46 4.87
C LEU A 362 4.82 -1.85 4.57
N VAL A 363 5.67 -2.89 4.63
CA VAL A 363 5.23 -4.29 4.46
C VAL A 363 4.23 -4.68 5.55
N VAL A 364 4.47 -4.28 6.81
CA VAL A 364 3.51 -4.49 7.90
C VAL A 364 2.21 -3.74 7.65
N ALA A 365 2.28 -2.46 7.28
CA ALA A 365 1.10 -1.64 7.03
C ALA A 365 0.25 -2.19 5.88
N VAL A 366 0.88 -2.58 4.78
CA VAL A 366 0.20 -3.12 3.60
C VAL A 366 -0.29 -4.56 3.82
N GLY A 367 0.50 -5.41 4.48
CA GLY A 367 0.12 -6.80 4.73
C GLY A 367 -1.00 -6.94 5.77
N THR A 368 -0.88 -6.22 6.89
CA THR A 368 -1.83 -6.31 8.00
C THR A 368 -3.20 -5.74 7.63
N LYS A 369 -3.25 -4.74 6.73
CA LYS A 369 -4.53 -4.17 6.28
C LYS A 369 -5.45 -5.21 5.64
N ASN A 370 -4.87 -6.16 4.92
CA ASN A 370 -5.62 -7.20 4.23
C ASN A 370 -6.17 -8.24 5.23
N VAL A 371 -5.42 -8.55 6.30
CA VAL A 371 -5.88 -9.47 7.36
C VAL A 371 -7.04 -8.89 8.16
N VAL A 372 -6.92 -7.63 8.59
CA VAL A 372 -7.97 -6.95 9.34
C VAL A 372 -9.22 -6.74 8.48
N SER A 373 -9.04 -6.35 7.21
CA SER A 373 -10.13 -6.25 6.24
C SER A 373 -10.87 -7.58 6.03
N LEU A 374 -10.14 -8.69 5.93
CA LEU A 374 -10.74 -10.03 5.82
C LEU A 374 -11.65 -10.32 7.00
N GLY A 375 -11.21 -10.00 8.23
CA GLY A 375 -12.02 -10.18 9.44
C GLY A 375 -13.33 -9.40 9.39
N VAL A 376 -13.28 -8.12 8.98
CA VAL A 376 -14.48 -7.26 8.85
C VAL A 376 -15.42 -7.81 7.77
N THR A 377 -14.87 -8.19 6.62
CA THR A 377 -15.65 -8.66 5.48
C THR A 377 -16.32 -10.01 5.76
N TYR A 378 -15.59 -10.93 6.39
CA TYR A 378 -16.10 -12.25 6.77
C TYR A 378 -17.25 -12.16 7.79
N GLY A 379 -17.17 -11.18 8.70
CA GLY A 379 -18.25 -10.90 9.65
C GLY A 379 -19.48 -10.23 9.02
N LEU A 380 -19.33 -9.53 7.89
CA LEU A 380 -20.43 -8.75 7.30
C LEU A 380 -21.52 -9.62 6.70
N THR A 381 -21.18 -10.63 5.89
CA THR A 381 -22.16 -11.51 5.22
C THR A 381 -23.16 -12.15 6.20
N PRO A 382 -22.74 -12.85 7.27
CA PRO A 382 -23.70 -13.44 8.22
C PRO A 382 -24.47 -12.38 9.01
N MET A 383 -23.91 -11.17 9.20
CA MET A 383 -24.59 -10.07 9.88
C MET A 383 -25.72 -9.49 9.03
N VAL A 384 -25.50 -9.37 7.72
CA VAL A 384 -26.53 -8.97 6.75
C VAL A 384 -27.66 -9.99 6.70
N GLU A 385 -27.35 -11.29 6.67
CA GLU A 385 -28.36 -12.36 6.65
C GLU A 385 -29.21 -12.38 7.92
N LYS A 386 -28.61 -12.14 9.09
CA LYS A 386 -29.30 -12.26 10.39
C LYS A 386 -30.07 -11.00 10.78
N TRP A 387 -29.50 -9.81 10.55
CA TRP A 387 -30.03 -8.54 11.07
C TRP A 387 -30.44 -7.54 9.98
N GLY A 388 -30.21 -7.88 8.71
CA GLY A 388 -30.50 -7.04 7.55
C GLY A 388 -29.42 -6.00 7.25
N TYR A 389 -29.52 -5.35 6.09
CA TYR A 389 -28.52 -4.40 5.60
C TYR A 389 -28.36 -3.16 6.49
N GLN A 390 -29.45 -2.59 7.01
CA GLN A 390 -29.40 -1.34 7.77
C GLN A 390 -28.58 -1.45 9.04
N THR A 391 -28.84 -2.49 9.83
CA THR A 391 -28.13 -2.75 11.09
C THR A 391 -26.71 -3.21 10.81
N ALA A 392 -26.50 -4.03 9.77
CA ALA A 392 -25.19 -4.52 9.41
C ALA A 392 -24.23 -3.37 9.03
N PHE A 393 -24.64 -2.51 8.11
CA PHE A 393 -23.85 -1.35 7.69
C PHE A 393 -23.82 -0.26 8.77
N GLY A 394 -24.83 -0.16 9.63
CA GLY A 394 -24.80 0.74 10.80
C GLY A 394 -23.71 0.40 11.81
N VAL A 395 -23.55 -0.88 12.14
CA VAL A 395 -22.46 -1.35 13.02
C VAL A 395 -21.11 -1.13 12.36
N VAL A 396 -20.96 -1.46 11.07
CA VAL A 396 -19.69 -1.24 10.35
C VAL A 396 -19.36 0.25 10.24
N ALA A 397 -20.33 1.12 10.00
CA ALA A 397 -20.15 2.57 10.04
C ALA A 397 -19.74 3.07 11.43
N GLY A 398 -20.28 2.47 12.51
CA GLY A 398 -19.89 2.74 13.88
C GLY A 398 -18.44 2.33 14.17
N ILE A 399 -18.01 1.13 13.73
CA ILE A 399 -16.63 0.65 13.86
C ILE A 399 -15.68 1.55 13.07
N PHE A 400 -16.04 1.89 11.83
CA PHE A 400 -15.29 2.84 11.00
C PHE A 400 -15.16 4.17 11.74
N GLY A 401 -16.25 4.81 12.16
CA GLY A 401 -16.20 6.07 12.91
C GLY A 401 -15.35 6.00 14.18
N PHE A 402 -15.45 4.91 14.95
CA PHE A 402 -14.68 4.70 16.18
C PHE A 402 -13.17 4.64 15.91
N ILE A 403 -12.73 3.92 14.88
CA ILE A 403 -11.32 3.84 14.51
C ILE A 403 -10.77 5.21 14.13
N PHE A 404 -11.53 6.03 13.40
CA PHE A 404 -11.08 7.38 13.07
C PHE A 404 -11.05 8.29 14.31
N LEU A 405 -11.97 8.12 15.27
CA LEU A 405 -11.92 8.82 16.56
C LEU A 405 -10.70 8.45 17.39
N LEU A 406 -10.18 7.22 17.28
CA LEU A 406 -8.90 6.84 17.89
C LEU A 406 -7.70 7.65 17.32
N GLY A 407 -7.87 8.37 16.20
CA GLY A 407 -6.85 9.28 15.70
C GLY A 407 -6.61 10.48 16.60
N VAL A 408 -7.61 10.91 17.37
CA VAL A 408 -7.50 12.04 18.32
C VAL A 408 -6.53 11.74 19.48
N PRO A 409 -6.66 10.63 20.23
CA PRO A 409 -5.68 10.30 21.26
C PRO A 409 -4.30 10.03 20.68
N VAL A 410 -4.20 9.46 19.47
CA VAL A 410 -2.90 9.27 18.78
C VAL A 410 -2.24 10.62 18.52
N TYR A 411 -2.97 11.60 17.97
CA TYR A 411 -2.48 12.96 17.72
C TYR A 411 -1.94 13.65 19.00
N LEU A 412 -2.60 13.45 20.14
CA LEU A 412 -2.22 14.10 21.41
C LEU A 412 -1.10 13.37 22.16
N LEU A 413 -1.06 12.04 22.11
CA LEU A 413 -0.11 11.23 22.88
C LEU A 413 1.20 10.98 22.13
N ASN A 414 1.19 11.09 20.80
CA ASN A 414 2.36 10.85 19.96
C ASN A 414 3.60 11.66 20.30
N PRO A 415 3.51 13.00 20.45
CA PRO A 415 4.70 13.80 20.72
C PRO A 415 5.40 13.37 22.01
N ARG A 416 4.62 12.87 22.98
CA ARG A 416 5.13 12.34 24.25
C ARG A 416 5.78 10.96 24.08
N TRP A 417 5.19 10.10 23.25
CA TRP A 417 5.74 8.78 22.95
C TRP A 417 7.06 8.88 22.18
N ARG A 418 7.14 9.75 21.16
CA ARG A 418 8.39 10.01 20.43
C ARG A 418 9.49 10.58 21.31
N ALA A 419 9.15 11.53 22.18
CA ALA A 419 10.10 12.05 23.16
C ALA A 419 10.63 10.93 24.08
N TYR A 420 9.74 10.08 24.60
CA TYR A 420 10.11 8.94 25.44
C TYR A 420 11.01 7.92 24.72
N MET A 421 10.69 7.58 23.46
CA MET A 421 11.51 6.66 22.66
C MET A 421 12.88 7.25 22.34
N SER A 422 12.95 8.54 21.97
CA SER A 422 14.24 9.21 21.74
C SER A 422 15.11 9.25 23.00
N GLU A 423 14.51 9.43 24.18
CA GLU A 423 15.22 9.42 25.45
C GLU A 423 15.73 8.02 25.82
N ARG A 424 14.92 6.98 25.56
CA ARG A 424 15.32 5.59 25.79
C ARG A 424 16.49 5.17 24.88
N GLU A 425 16.45 5.58 23.62
CA GLU A 425 17.51 5.31 22.66
C GLU A 425 18.80 6.05 23.00
N SER A 426 18.74 7.27 23.56
CA SER A 426 19.93 7.99 24.02
C SER A 426 20.60 7.37 25.26
N ARG A 427 19.90 6.49 25.99
CA ARG A 427 20.38 5.82 27.21
C ARG A 427 20.91 4.41 26.96
N THR A 428 20.72 3.87 25.75
CA THR A 428 21.16 2.52 25.37
C THR A 428 22.38 2.65 24.49
#